data_AF-A0A6C0DEU1-F1
#
_entry.id   AF-A0A6C0DEU1-F1
#
_cell.length_a   1.000
_cell.length_b   1.000
_cell.length_c   1.000
_cell.angle_alpha   90.00
_cell.angle_beta   90.00
_cell.angle_gamma   90.00
#
_symmetry.space_group_name_H-M   'P 1'
#
loop_
_entity.id
_entity.type
_entity.pdbx_description
1 polymer ?
#
loop_
_entity_poly.entity_id
_entity_poly.type
_entity_poly.pdbx_seq_one_letter_code
_entity_poly.pdbx_strand_id
1 'polypeptide(L)'
;MASYNKKNDDYYVENKWISIGFPSNPSWGWSKAAPKKSLYDIGMAHTANAFMLNLVELVHWTPIIPAFLMAQSILNNSDKWTNYFDNDEQRTLLFLLSPIIAFFGGLPGIMMHTYEGWQVAPFDSPLRGETENTNVVVSDKNNQWLRIVAYFFIFNMQYIGLQTFSYAVLGPSYFYGCLKFLSVLGFFIGYLGNQDYKATFIFKWKQTAGGSTFPLAWATLIPFILSASLNMYAFTDLGGLVFPGYFSVIHSLTPPLLIGLGGAIEGLFAETIFDQKIHAFAVILFNLGFWLELNMIVKGGNILSCR
;
A
#
# COMPACT_ATOMS: atom_id res chain seq x y z
N MET A 1 1.43 71.55 -4.52
CA MET A 1 0.48 71.10 -3.47
C MET A 1 -0.20 69.84 -3.96
N ALA A 2 -0.37 68.88 -3.05
CA ALA A 2 -1.03 67.57 -3.20
C ALA A 2 -0.29 66.49 -4.01
N SER A 3 0.45 65.65 -3.29
CA SER A 3 0.77 64.28 -3.67
C SER A 3 -0.52 63.45 -3.68
N TYR A 4 -0.75 62.67 -4.74
CA TYR A 4 -1.71 61.58 -4.72
C TYR A 4 -0.92 60.27 -4.61
N ASN A 5 -0.58 59.96 -3.36
CA ASN A 5 -0.11 58.65 -2.95
C ASN A 5 -1.34 57.74 -2.91
N LYS A 6 -1.59 56.94 -3.96
CA LYS A 6 -2.55 55.84 -3.88
C LYS A 6 -1.77 54.59 -3.50
N LYS A 7 -1.61 54.42 -2.19
CA LYS A 7 -1.35 53.13 -1.56
C LYS A 7 -2.39 52.15 -2.11
N ASN A 8 -1.95 51.18 -2.91
CA ASN A 8 -2.62 49.89 -2.91
C ASN A 8 -2.20 49.27 -1.58
N ASP A 9 -2.97 49.58 -0.54
CA ASP A 9 -2.87 48.87 0.72
C ASP A 9 -3.11 47.40 0.40
N ASP A 10 -2.05 46.63 0.67
CA ASP A 10 -2.05 45.19 0.69
C ASP A 10 -3.31 44.72 1.42
N TYR A 11 -4.19 44.05 0.69
CA TYR A 11 -5.11 43.11 1.33
C TYR A 11 -4.23 42.00 1.91
N TYR A 12 -3.71 42.24 3.11
CA TYR A 12 -3.39 41.20 4.07
C TYR A 12 -4.67 40.42 4.29
N VAL A 13 -4.86 39.41 3.45
CA VAL A 13 -5.79 38.33 3.74
C VAL A 13 -5.16 37.58 4.90
N GLU A 14 -5.50 38.05 6.10
CA GLU A 14 -5.34 37.35 7.37
C GLU A 14 -6.32 36.15 7.36
N ASN A 15 -6.12 35.22 6.43
CA ASN A 15 -6.86 33.97 6.36
C ASN A 15 -5.92 32.82 6.02
N LYS A 16 -5.70 31.99 7.04
CA LYS A 16 -6.10 30.58 7.01
C LYS A 16 -5.73 29.81 5.73
N TRP A 17 -4.79 28.89 5.88
CA TRP A 17 -4.80 27.59 5.17
C TRP A 17 -4.95 27.67 3.65
N ILE A 18 -4.01 28.29 2.94
CA ILE A 18 -3.91 28.07 1.50
C ILE A 18 -3.07 26.81 1.27
N SER A 19 -3.74 25.65 1.26
CA SER A 19 -3.16 24.45 0.67
C SER A 19 -3.06 24.70 -0.84
N ILE A 20 -1.84 24.95 -1.33
CA ILE A 20 -1.54 24.91 -2.77
C ILE A 20 -1.40 23.43 -3.17
N GLY A 21 -2.45 22.66 -2.89
CA GLY A 21 -2.59 21.23 -3.19
C GLY A 21 -3.46 21.05 -4.42
N PHE A 22 -3.03 20.15 -5.31
CA PHE A 22 -3.41 20.05 -6.73
C PHE A 22 -2.95 21.24 -7.59
N PRO A 23 -2.47 21.01 -8.83
CA PRO A 23 -2.13 22.10 -9.73
C PRO A 23 -3.32 23.06 -9.84
N SER A 24 -3.04 24.36 -9.92
CA SER A 24 -4.08 25.39 -10.11
C SER A 24 -4.71 25.37 -11.51
N ASN A 25 -4.22 24.49 -12.41
CA ASN A 25 -4.71 24.32 -13.78
C ASN A 25 -4.36 22.93 -14.40
N PRO A 26 -4.89 21.78 -13.92
CA PRO A 26 -4.88 20.57 -14.71
C PRO A 26 -6.03 20.67 -15.72
N SER A 27 -5.71 20.94 -16.99
CA SER A 27 -6.72 20.85 -18.06
C SER A 27 -7.18 19.40 -18.26
N TRP A 28 -6.34 18.42 -17.91
CA TRP A 28 -6.63 16.98 -17.98
C TRP A 28 -5.91 16.21 -16.86
N GLY A 29 -6.46 15.05 -16.45
CA GLY A 29 -5.88 14.21 -15.37
C GLY A 29 -4.45 13.71 -15.64
N TRP A 30 -4.06 13.62 -16.91
CA TRP A 30 -2.69 13.26 -17.31
C TRP A 30 -1.69 14.43 -17.25
N SER A 31 -2.16 15.65 -17.05
CA SER A 31 -1.30 16.82 -16.81
C SER A 31 -0.78 16.77 -15.37
N LYS A 32 0.50 16.46 -15.21
CA LYS A 32 1.14 16.35 -13.89
C LYS A 32 1.83 17.66 -13.51
N ALA A 33 1.85 17.96 -12.21
CA ALA A 33 2.57 19.10 -11.67
C ALA A 33 4.07 18.98 -11.96
N ALA A 34 4.75 20.13 -12.00
CA ALA A 34 6.22 20.14 -12.07
C ALA A 34 6.84 19.39 -10.87
N PRO A 35 8.08 18.91 -10.99
CA PRO A 35 8.78 18.30 -9.87
C PRO A 35 8.81 19.22 -8.65
N LYS A 36 8.61 18.64 -7.47
CA LYS A 36 8.68 19.39 -6.21
C LYS A 36 10.07 19.99 -6.00
N LYS A 37 10.15 21.15 -5.34
CA LYS A 37 11.43 21.83 -5.06
C LYS A 37 12.40 20.94 -4.29
N SER A 38 11.94 20.24 -3.25
CA SER A 38 12.76 19.27 -2.51
C SER A 38 13.40 18.16 -3.38
N LEU A 39 12.81 17.81 -4.53
CA LEU A 39 13.41 16.87 -5.47
C LEU A 39 14.55 17.48 -6.28
N TYR A 40 14.51 18.79 -6.56
CA TYR A 40 15.63 19.49 -7.18
C TYR A 40 16.81 19.56 -6.22
N ASP A 41 16.55 19.84 -4.94
CA ASP A 41 17.57 19.97 -3.89
C ASP A 41 18.40 18.69 -3.71
N ILE A 42 17.80 17.53 -3.98
CA ILE A 42 18.47 16.21 -3.91
C ILE A 42 18.83 15.62 -5.28
N GLY A 43 18.63 16.36 -6.38
CA GLY A 43 18.95 15.93 -7.74
C GLY A 43 18.03 14.86 -8.35
N MET A 44 16.87 14.58 -7.75
CA MET A 44 15.92 13.54 -8.19
C MET A 44 14.75 14.07 -9.03
N ALA A 45 14.66 15.39 -9.24
CA ALA A 45 13.58 16.03 -10.02
C ALA A 45 13.39 15.43 -11.44
N HIS A 46 14.48 14.97 -12.06
CA HIS A 46 14.46 14.35 -13.39
C HIS A 46 13.64 13.05 -13.47
N THR A 47 13.40 12.37 -12.33
CA THR A 47 12.57 11.16 -12.25
C THR A 47 11.07 11.47 -12.24
N ALA A 48 10.67 12.68 -11.80
CA ALA A 48 9.29 13.12 -11.66
C ALA A 48 8.75 13.81 -12.93
N ASN A 49 8.92 13.19 -14.09
CA ASN A 49 8.33 13.67 -15.34
C ASN A 49 6.89 13.15 -15.54
N ALA A 50 6.10 13.84 -16.38
CA ALA A 50 4.70 13.52 -16.58
C ALA A 50 4.45 12.06 -17.02
N PHE A 51 5.27 11.50 -17.91
CA PHE A 51 5.12 10.10 -18.33
C PHE A 51 5.27 9.14 -17.14
N MET A 52 6.34 9.32 -16.36
CA MET A 52 6.61 8.46 -15.20
C MET A 52 5.50 8.57 -14.14
N LEU A 53 5.04 9.79 -13.84
CA LEU A 53 4.00 10.01 -12.84
C LEU A 53 2.62 9.45 -13.27
N ASN A 54 2.29 9.50 -14.57
CA ASN A 54 1.11 8.82 -15.10
C ASN A 54 1.25 7.29 -15.03
N LEU A 55 2.46 6.76 -15.28
CA LEU A 55 2.72 5.33 -15.12
C LEU A 55 2.55 4.90 -13.67
N VAL A 56 3.15 5.63 -12.72
CA VAL A 56 2.99 5.42 -11.27
C VAL A 56 1.51 5.40 -10.91
N GLU A 57 0.74 6.44 -11.28
CA GLU A 57 -0.69 6.49 -11.02
C GLU A 57 -1.43 5.26 -11.59
N LEU A 58 -1.20 4.94 -12.87
CA LEU A 58 -1.84 3.82 -13.53
C LEU A 58 -1.60 2.51 -12.75
N VAL A 59 -0.34 2.22 -12.42
CA VAL A 59 0.00 0.95 -11.77
C VAL A 59 -0.50 0.89 -10.32
N HIS A 60 -0.73 2.01 -9.65
CA HIS A 60 -1.35 1.99 -8.32
C HIS A 60 -2.84 1.68 -8.37
N TRP A 61 -3.52 2.05 -9.46
CA TRP A 61 -4.95 1.76 -9.65
C TRP A 61 -5.22 0.38 -10.23
N THR A 62 -4.28 -0.20 -11.01
CA THR A 62 -4.48 -1.51 -11.64
C THR A 62 -4.82 -2.68 -10.71
N PRO A 63 -4.41 -2.75 -9.43
CA PRO A 63 -4.78 -3.86 -8.54
C PRO A 63 -6.30 -4.03 -8.34
N ILE A 64 -7.11 -3.00 -8.62
CA ILE A 64 -8.57 -3.10 -8.55
C ILE A 64 -9.13 -4.20 -9.47
N ILE A 65 -8.51 -4.37 -10.65
CA ILE A 65 -8.96 -5.31 -11.67
C ILE A 65 -8.79 -6.75 -11.17
N PRO A 66 -7.58 -7.24 -10.82
CA PRO A 66 -7.43 -8.59 -10.31
C PRO A 66 -8.19 -8.79 -8.99
N ALA A 67 -8.27 -7.79 -8.10
CA ALA A 67 -9.05 -7.92 -6.86
C ALA A 67 -10.55 -8.21 -7.13
N PHE A 68 -11.16 -7.47 -8.05
CA PHE A 68 -12.55 -7.68 -8.43
C PHE A 68 -12.74 -9.03 -9.15
N LEU A 69 -11.86 -9.37 -10.09
CA LEU A 69 -11.94 -10.63 -10.82
C LEU A 69 -11.72 -11.85 -9.90
N MET A 70 -10.89 -11.72 -8.86
CA MET A 70 -10.72 -12.76 -7.84
C MET A 70 -12.01 -12.98 -7.09
N ALA A 71 -12.61 -11.90 -6.57
CA ALA A 71 -13.89 -11.99 -5.86
C ALA A 71 -15.00 -12.59 -6.75
N GLN A 72 -15.09 -12.13 -8.00
CA GLN A 72 -16.03 -12.67 -8.97
C GLN A 72 -15.81 -14.18 -9.22
N SER A 73 -14.55 -14.61 -9.39
CA SER A 73 -14.21 -16.02 -9.63
C SER A 73 -14.56 -16.90 -8.44
N ILE A 74 -14.36 -16.42 -7.21
CA ILE A 74 -14.73 -17.11 -5.98
C ILE A 74 -16.24 -17.23 -5.89
N LEU A 75 -16.96 -16.13 -6.12
CA LEU A 75 -18.43 -16.10 -6.07
C LEU A 75 -19.06 -17.05 -7.10
N ASN A 76 -18.57 -17.06 -8.34
CA ASN A 76 -19.06 -17.95 -9.40
C ASN A 76 -18.82 -19.44 -9.11
N ASN A 77 -17.92 -19.75 -8.18
CA ASN A 77 -17.58 -21.11 -7.77
C ASN A 77 -17.81 -21.33 -6.27
N SER A 78 -18.70 -20.56 -5.64
CA SER A 78 -18.88 -20.54 -4.18
C SER A 78 -19.17 -21.93 -3.62
N ASP A 79 -20.04 -22.69 -4.27
CA ASP A 79 -20.45 -24.02 -3.79
C ASP A 79 -19.27 -25.00 -3.83
N LYS A 80 -18.44 -24.90 -4.88
CA LYS A 80 -17.25 -25.74 -5.06
C LYS A 80 -16.17 -25.42 -4.04
N TRP A 81 -15.93 -24.13 -3.80
CA TRP A 81 -15.02 -23.68 -2.75
C TRP A 81 -15.53 -24.09 -1.36
N THR A 82 -16.82 -24.00 -1.11
CA THR A 82 -17.45 -24.44 0.15
C THR A 82 -17.26 -25.94 0.35
N ASN A 83 -17.50 -26.76 -0.67
CA ASN A 83 -17.24 -28.19 -0.62
C ASN A 83 -15.76 -28.50 -0.36
N TYR A 84 -14.84 -27.76 -1.01
CA TYR A 84 -13.40 -27.89 -0.76
C TYR A 84 -13.01 -27.50 0.67
N PHE A 85 -13.71 -26.53 1.26
CA PHE A 85 -13.54 -26.12 2.65
C PHE A 85 -14.40 -26.92 3.62
N ASP A 86 -14.70 -28.19 3.32
CA ASP A 86 -15.44 -29.12 4.19
C ASP A 86 -16.87 -28.67 4.51
N ASN A 87 -17.53 -27.98 3.57
CA ASN A 87 -18.83 -27.33 3.71
C ASN A 87 -18.86 -26.15 4.69
N ASP A 88 -17.71 -25.52 4.95
CA ASP A 88 -17.63 -24.32 5.77
C ASP A 88 -17.86 -23.05 4.92
N GLU A 89 -19.11 -22.57 4.93
CA GLU A 89 -19.51 -21.34 4.25
C GLU A 89 -18.76 -20.09 4.77
N GLN A 90 -18.34 -20.08 6.04
CA GLN A 90 -17.60 -18.94 6.59
C GLN A 90 -16.21 -18.84 5.97
N ARG A 91 -15.53 -19.97 5.74
CA ARG A 91 -14.26 -19.99 5.01
C ARG A 91 -14.42 -19.48 3.59
N THR A 92 -15.47 -19.88 2.87
CA THR A 92 -15.76 -19.36 1.53
C THR A 92 -16.02 -17.85 1.54
N LEU A 93 -16.79 -17.35 2.50
CA LEU A 93 -17.03 -15.91 2.65
C LEU A 93 -15.73 -15.14 2.92
N LEU A 94 -14.89 -15.63 3.83
CA LEU A 94 -13.59 -15.00 4.11
C LEU A 94 -12.69 -15.03 2.86
N PHE A 95 -12.66 -16.16 2.14
CA PHE A 95 -11.91 -16.26 0.89
C PHE A 95 -12.35 -15.18 -0.11
N LEU A 96 -13.66 -15.01 -0.30
CA LEU A 96 -14.27 -13.98 -1.15
C LEU A 96 -13.92 -12.55 -0.72
N LEU A 97 -13.96 -12.28 0.59
CA LEU A 97 -13.70 -10.94 1.14
C LEU A 97 -12.22 -10.57 1.12
N SER A 98 -11.31 -11.55 1.19
CA SER A 98 -9.88 -11.29 1.29
C SER A 98 -9.29 -10.38 0.19
N PRO A 99 -9.54 -10.58 -1.12
CA PRO A 99 -9.02 -9.68 -2.15
C PRO A 99 -9.64 -8.27 -2.08
N ILE A 100 -10.90 -8.18 -1.64
CA ILE A 100 -11.61 -6.91 -1.49
C ILE A 100 -10.99 -6.11 -0.34
N ILE A 101 -10.86 -6.73 0.84
CA ILE A 101 -10.27 -6.10 2.03
C ILE A 101 -8.85 -5.63 1.74
N ALA A 102 -8.04 -6.46 1.07
CA ALA A 102 -6.67 -6.10 0.69
C ALA A 102 -6.65 -4.88 -0.25
N PHE A 103 -7.49 -4.84 -1.29
CA PHE A 103 -7.54 -3.68 -2.19
C PHE A 103 -8.05 -2.41 -1.48
N PHE A 104 -9.19 -2.48 -0.79
CA PHE A 104 -9.76 -1.34 -0.08
C PHE A 104 -8.84 -0.83 1.03
N GLY A 105 -8.08 -1.73 1.66
CA GLY A 105 -7.01 -1.38 2.58
C GLY A 105 -5.90 -0.53 1.95
N GLY A 106 -5.62 -0.72 0.66
CA GLY A 106 -4.64 0.07 -0.10
C GLY A 106 -5.11 1.47 -0.52
N LEU A 107 -6.43 1.74 -0.53
CA LEU A 107 -6.99 3.00 -1.02
C LEU A 107 -6.42 4.24 -0.32
N PRO A 108 -6.19 4.27 1.01
CA PRO A 108 -5.60 5.45 1.63
C PRO A 108 -4.19 5.77 1.14
N GLY A 109 -3.40 4.77 0.75
CA GLY A 109 -2.09 4.98 0.12
C GLY A 109 -2.22 5.59 -1.27
N ILE A 110 -3.18 5.11 -2.05
CA ILE A 110 -3.52 5.68 -3.36
C ILE A 110 -3.97 7.14 -3.22
N MET A 111 -4.87 7.43 -2.27
CA MET A 111 -5.36 8.79 -2.03
C MET A 111 -4.26 9.72 -1.54
N MET A 112 -3.36 9.23 -0.67
CA MET A 112 -2.18 9.96 -0.23
C MET A 112 -1.26 10.30 -1.41
N HIS A 113 -0.90 9.30 -2.24
CA HIS A 113 -0.07 9.55 -3.43
C HIS A 113 -0.75 10.52 -4.39
N THR A 114 -2.08 10.41 -4.56
CA THR A 114 -2.87 11.34 -5.38
C THR A 114 -2.75 12.78 -4.85
N TYR A 115 -2.94 12.98 -3.54
CA TYR A 115 -2.79 14.27 -2.87
C TYR A 115 -1.37 14.85 -3.05
N GLU A 116 -0.36 13.99 -3.01
CA GLU A 116 1.04 14.38 -3.17
C GLU A 116 1.48 14.54 -4.65
N GLY A 117 0.56 14.36 -5.60
CA GLY A 117 0.81 14.51 -7.02
C GLY A 117 1.60 13.35 -7.63
N TRP A 118 1.52 12.16 -7.00
CA TRP A 118 2.22 10.92 -7.37
C TRP A 118 3.74 10.98 -7.27
N GLN A 119 4.27 12.04 -6.64
CA GLN A 119 5.71 12.23 -6.46
C GLN A 119 6.12 11.74 -5.06
N VAL A 120 6.94 10.69 -4.99
CA VAL A 120 7.67 10.39 -3.75
C VAL A 120 8.76 11.44 -3.56
N ALA A 121 8.71 12.22 -2.49
CA ALA A 121 9.60 13.34 -2.21
C ALA A 121 9.86 13.49 -0.71
N PRO A 122 10.93 14.22 -0.31
CA PRO A 122 11.20 14.52 1.09
C PRO A 122 9.97 15.06 1.83
N PHE A 123 9.81 14.62 3.07
CA PHE A 123 8.63 14.91 3.86
C PHE A 123 8.84 16.09 4.81
N ASP A 124 7.73 16.73 5.15
CA ASP A 124 7.64 17.77 6.17
C ASP A 124 6.50 17.46 7.15
N SER A 125 6.70 17.79 8.43
CA SER A 125 5.68 17.60 9.46
C SER A 125 4.85 18.89 9.62
N PRO A 126 3.52 18.83 9.47
CA PRO A 126 2.66 19.96 9.81
C PRO A 126 2.54 20.20 11.32
N LEU A 127 3.00 19.25 12.15
CA LEU A 127 2.88 19.30 13.61
C LEU A 127 4.19 19.70 14.30
N ARG A 128 4.98 20.56 13.64
CA ARG A 128 6.12 21.19 14.32
C ARG A 128 5.58 22.04 15.47
N GLY A 129 6.28 22.07 16.60
CA GLY A 129 5.80 22.68 17.85
C GLY A 129 5.32 24.13 17.68
N GLU A 130 4.67 24.70 18.70
CA GLU A 130 3.96 26.00 18.66
C GLU A 130 4.74 27.18 18.04
N THR A 131 6.07 27.09 18.00
CA THR A 131 7.01 28.11 17.51
C THR A 131 7.40 27.97 16.03
N GLU A 132 7.03 26.89 15.34
CA GLU A 132 7.40 26.63 13.95
C GLU A 132 6.22 26.80 13.00
N ASN A 133 6.51 27.15 11.73
CA ASN A 133 5.47 27.22 10.70
C ASN A 133 4.92 25.81 10.43
N THR A 134 3.67 25.58 10.83
CA THR A 134 2.94 24.31 10.72
C THR A 134 2.40 24.04 9.30
N ASN A 135 2.60 24.96 8.35
CA ASN A 135 2.12 24.80 6.98
C ASN A 135 3.06 23.90 6.17
N VAL A 136 2.55 22.75 5.73
CA VAL A 136 3.21 21.93 4.71
C VAL A 136 2.85 22.49 3.33
N VAL A 137 3.84 23.04 2.63
CA VAL A 137 3.70 23.46 1.24
C VAL A 137 3.86 22.22 0.35
N VAL A 138 2.73 21.64 -0.06
CA VAL A 138 2.70 20.36 -0.81
C VAL A 138 3.44 20.45 -2.15
N SER A 139 3.52 21.63 -2.76
CA SER A 139 4.32 21.85 -3.97
C SER A 139 5.84 21.77 -3.74
N ASP A 140 6.29 21.82 -2.48
CA ASP A 140 7.70 21.70 -2.10
C ASP A 140 8.01 20.31 -1.51
N LYS A 141 7.17 19.79 -0.61
CA LYS A 141 7.44 18.54 0.13
C LYS A 141 6.21 17.66 0.28
N ASN A 142 6.42 16.42 0.70
CA ASN A 142 5.36 15.48 1.06
C ASN A 142 4.89 15.67 2.50
N ASN A 143 3.67 15.26 2.80
CA ASN A 143 3.06 15.48 4.11
C ASN A 143 3.32 14.26 5.01
N GLN A 144 4.19 14.43 6.00
CA GLN A 144 4.57 13.34 6.91
C GLN A 144 3.39 12.81 7.72
N TRP A 145 2.48 13.67 8.18
CA TRP A 145 1.33 13.26 8.98
C TRP A 145 0.34 12.43 8.16
N LEU A 146 0.04 12.87 6.94
CA LEU A 146 -0.82 12.12 6.02
C LEU A 146 -0.24 10.72 5.73
N ARG A 147 1.08 10.63 5.52
CA ARG A 147 1.80 9.37 5.36
C ARG A 147 1.67 8.44 6.57
N ILE A 148 1.88 8.96 7.78
CA ILE A 148 1.73 8.17 9.01
C ILE A 148 0.31 7.58 9.13
N VAL A 149 -0.72 8.40 8.89
CA VAL A 149 -2.11 7.95 8.94
C VAL A 149 -2.42 6.94 7.83
N ALA A 150 -1.98 7.21 6.60
CA ALA A 150 -2.20 6.33 5.47
C ALA A 150 -1.54 4.95 5.69
N TYR A 151 -0.26 4.90 6.08
CA TYR A 151 0.40 3.61 6.33
C TYR A 151 -0.18 2.89 7.54
N PHE A 152 -0.51 3.58 8.62
CA PHE A 152 -1.18 2.93 9.75
C PHE A 152 -2.45 2.21 9.30
N PHE A 153 -3.29 2.87 8.49
CA PHE A 153 -4.50 2.24 7.97
C PHE A 153 -4.18 1.09 7.00
N ILE A 154 -3.30 1.32 6.02
CA ILE A 154 -2.94 0.32 5.02
C ILE A 154 -2.45 -0.95 5.70
N PHE A 155 -1.48 -0.86 6.61
CA PHE A 155 -0.89 -2.04 7.23
C PHE A 155 -1.88 -2.81 8.11
N ASN A 156 -2.78 -2.12 8.82
CA ASN A 156 -3.82 -2.78 9.60
C ASN A 156 -4.88 -3.45 8.70
N MET A 157 -5.29 -2.81 7.61
CA MET A 157 -6.26 -3.39 6.68
C MET A 157 -5.67 -4.53 5.84
N GLN A 158 -4.42 -4.38 5.39
CA GLN A 158 -3.69 -5.46 4.73
C GLN A 158 -3.50 -6.64 5.68
N TYR A 159 -3.19 -6.39 6.96
CA TYR A 159 -3.17 -7.44 7.98
C TYR A 159 -4.51 -8.20 8.03
N ILE A 160 -5.64 -7.49 8.08
CA ILE A 160 -6.96 -8.14 8.07
C ILE A 160 -7.17 -8.95 6.80
N GLY A 161 -6.83 -8.42 5.62
CA GLY A 161 -6.94 -9.13 4.34
C GLY A 161 -6.11 -10.42 4.31
N LEU A 162 -4.84 -10.33 4.73
CA LEU A 162 -3.92 -11.47 4.81
C LEU A 162 -4.40 -12.54 5.80
N GLN A 163 -4.91 -12.13 6.97
CA GLN A 163 -5.48 -13.06 7.96
C GLN A 163 -6.77 -13.69 7.46
N THR A 164 -7.61 -12.92 6.78
CA THR A 164 -8.86 -13.40 6.18
C THR A 164 -8.57 -14.49 5.15
N PHE A 165 -7.61 -14.27 4.25
CA PHE A 165 -7.16 -15.28 3.29
C PHE A 165 -6.57 -16.51 4.00
N SER A 166 -5.67 -16.28 4.95
CA SER A 166 -4.96 -17.38 5.64
C SER A 166 -5.94 -18.25 6.43
N TYR A 167 -6.91 -17.64 7.11
CA TYR A 167 -7.94 -18.36 7.85
C TYR A 167 -8.88 -19.13 6.92
N ALA A 168 -9.27 -18.53 5.79
CA ALA A 168 -10.10 -19.20 4.80
C ALA A 168 -9.42 -20.48 4.27
N VAL A 169 -8.15 -20.40 3.89
CA VAL A 169 -7.42 -21.54 3.33
C VAL A 169 -7.09 -22.56 4.43
N LEU A 170 -6.45 -22.15 5.52
CA LEU A 170 -5.92 -23.08 6.53
C LEU A 170 -6.99 -23.63 7.48
N GLY A 171 -8.10 -22.92 7.62
CA GLY A 171 -9.25 -23.32 8.43
C GLY A 171 -9.11 -23.08 9.94
N PRO A 172 -10.22 -23.29 10.68
CA PRO A 172 -10.34 -22.96 12.10
C PRO A 172 -9.49 -23.83 13.02
N SER A 173 -9.15 -25.06 12.62
CA SER A 173 -8.36 -26.00 13.42
C SER A 173 -6.85 -25.76 13.33
N TYR A 174 -6.41 -24.90 12.41
CA TYR A 174 -4.99 -24.62 12.21
C TYR A 174 -4.33 -24.10 13.49
N PHE A 175 -3.09 -24.54 13.72
CA PHE A 175 -2.33 -24.23 14.93
C PHE A 175 -3.11 -24.54 16.22
N TYR A 176 -3.71 -25.73 16.29
CA TYR A 176 -4.54 -26.19 17.42
C TYR A 176 -5.74 -25.28 17.73
N GLY A 177 -6.26 -24.58 16.72
CA GLY A 177 -7.36 -23.62 16.86
C GLY A 177 -6.95 -22.23 17.36
N CYS A 178 -5.67 -22.02 17.63
CA CYS A 178 -5.17 -20.73 18.15
C CYS A 178 -5.09 -19.65 17.07
N LEU A 179 -5.21 -19.99 15.78
CA LEU A 179 -5.09 -19.02 14.70
C LEU A 179 -6.04 -17.84 14.88
N LYS A 180 -7.33 -18.08 15.14
CA LYS A 180 -8.33 -17.02 15.38
C LYS A 180 -7.89 -16.06 16.48
N PHE A 181 -7.43 -16.61 17.60
CA PHE A 181 -7.00 -15.81 18.75
C PHE A 181 -5.77 -14.96 18.38
N LEU A 182 -4.78 -15.55 17.72
CA LEU A 182 -3.58 -14.84 17.27
C LEU A 182 -3.88 -13.76 16.23
N SER A 183 -4.82 -14.00 15.31
CA SER A 183 -5.25 -13.01 14.32
C SER A 183 -5.90 -11.80 14.99
N VAL A 184 -6.76 -12.02 15.99
CA VAL A 184 -7.40 -10.92 16.73
C VAL A 184 -6.40 -10.19 17.61
N LEU A 185 -5.53 -10.90 18.31
CA LEU A 185 -4.49 -10.31 19.15
C LEU A 185 -3.51 -9.47 18.32
N GLY A 186 -3.06 -9.97 17.17
CA GLY A 186 -2.15 -9.26 16.28
C GLY A 186 -2.77 -7.97 15.73
N PHE A 187 -4.07 -7.96 15.41
CA PHE A 187 -4.79 -6.74 15.07
C PHE A 187 -4.77 -5.72 16.21
N PHE A 188 -5.10 -6.13 17.44
CA PHE A 188 -5.09 -5.22 18.58
C PHE A 188 -3.69 -4.70 18.92
N ILE A 189 -2.65 -5.52 18.79
CA ILE A 189 -1.25 -5.07 18.94
C ILE A 189 -0.93 -4.02 17.86
N GLY A 190 -1.30 -4.27 16.60
CA GLY A 190 -1.06 -3.35 15.50
C GLY A 190 -1.83 -2.04 15.59
N TYR A 191 -3.05 -2.08 16.12
CA TYR A 191 -3.97 -0.95 16.19
C TYR A 191 -3.82 -0.12 17.47
N LEU A 192 -3.68 -0.76 18.63
CA LEU A 192 -3.57 -0.10 19.95
C LEU A 192 -2.14 0.03 20.45
N GLY A 193 -1.18 -0.69 19.85
CA GLY A 193 0.20 -0.67 20.26
C GLY A 193 0.86 0.70 20.05
N ASN A 194 1.96 0.93 20.78
CA ASN A 194 2.67 2.21 20.75
C ASN A 194 3.17 2.54 19.33
N GLN A 195 2.70 3.67 18.79
CA GLN A 195 3.02 4.14 17.45
C GLN A 195 4.26 5.06 17.37
N ASP A 196 4.87 5.40 18.51
CA ASP A 196 6.01 6.31 18.61
C ASP A 196 7.29 5.70 18.04
N TYR A 197 7.50 4.40 18.28
CA TYR A 197 8.71 3.68 17.88
C TYR A 197 8.61 3.19 16.44
N LYS A 198 9.02 4.05 15.50
CA LYS A 198 9.10 3.74 14.08
C LYS A 198 10.16 2.68 13.77
N ALA A 199 9.90 1.87 12.76
CA ALA A 199 10.82 0.84 12.29
C ALA A 199 11.97 1.49 11.53
N THR A 200 13.09 1.68 12.22
CA THR A 200 14.30 2.26 11.61
C THR A 200 15.24 1.17 11.16
N PHE A 201 15.53 1.13 9.86
CA PHE A 201 16.49 0.22 9.28
C PHE A 201 17.82 0.95 9.05
N ILE A 202 18.91 0.37 9.56
CA ILE A 202 20.27 0.87 9.34
C ILE A 202 20.72 0.43 7.95
N PHE A 203 20.07 0.98 6.94
CA PHE A 203 20.43 0.82 5.54
C PHE A 203 20.66 2.20 4.95
N LYS A 204 21.85 2.41 4.38
CA LYS A 204 22.24 3.66 3.73
C LYS A 204 22.40 3.39 2.24
N TRP A 205 21.62 4.10 1.42
CA TRP A 205 21.75 4.03 -0.03
C TRP A 205 22.64 5.16 -0.52
N LYS A 206 23.85 4.85 -1.00
CA LYS A 206 24.82 5.84 -1.48
C LYS A 206 25.07 6.95 -0.43
N GLN A 207 24.98 8.22 -0.82
CA GLN A 207 25.19 9.39 0.02
C GLN A 207 23.88 9.98 0.58
N THR A 208 22.79 9.21 0.68
CA THR A 208 21.57 9.72 1.33
C THR A 208 21.85 10.06 2.80
N ALA A 209 21.26 11.16 3.28
CA ALA A 209 21.58 11.78 4.58
C ALA A 209 21.01 11.03 5.81
N GLY A 210 20.36 9.87 5.64
CA GLY A 210 19.73 9.15 6.75
C GLY A 210 19.60 7.65 6.51
N GLY A 211 19.43 6.90 7.60
CA GLY A 211 18.90 5.53 7.55
C GLY A 211 17.44 5.53 7.11
N SER A 212 17.00 4.46 6.45
CA SER A 212 15.60 4.27 6.05
C SER A 212 14.73 4.13 7.30
N THR A 213 14.17 5.24 7.79
CA THR A 213 13.12 5.20 8.82
C THR A 213 11.83 4.88 8.10
N PHE A 214 11.38 3.64 8.25
CA PHE A 214 10.10 3.22 7.71
C PHE A 214 9.00 3.93 8.54
N PRO A 215 8.05 4.63 7.91
CA PRO A 215 7.05 5.46 8.60
C PRO A 215 6.04 4.66 9.45
N LEU A 216 6.20 3.33 9.55
CA LEU A 216 5.41 2.42 10.34
C LEU A 216 6.06 2.10 11.69
N ALA A 217 5.24 1.95 12.74
CA ALA A 217 5.73 1.52 14.05
C ALA A 217 6.05 0.02 14.10
N TRP A 218 6.99 -0.38 14.96
CA TRP A 218 7.27 -1.80 15.22
C TRP A 218 6.04 -2.57 15.70
N ALA A 219 5.18 -1.91 16.49
CA ALA A 219 3.93 -2.47 16.98
C ALA A 219 3.00 -2.93 15.84
N THR A 220 3.02 -2.24 14.69
CA THR A 220 2.21 -2.61 13.52
C THR A 220 2.98 -3.51 12.56
N LEU A 221 4.30 -3.28 12.40
CA LEU A 221 5.13 -4.05 11.48
C LEU A 221 5.26 -5.53 11.89
N ILE A 222 5.42 -5.82 13.18
CA ILE A 222 5.60 -7.21 13.66
C ILE A 222 4.37 -8.08 13.36
N PRO A 223 3.13 -7.70 13.76
CA PRO A 223 1.93 -8.43 13.37
C PRO A 223 1.80 -8.57 11.85
N PHE A 224 2.13 -7.53 11.08
CA PHE A 224 2.09 -7.59 9.63
C PHE A 224 3.06 -8.64 9.06
N ILE A 225 4.31 -8.69 9.52
CA ILE A 225 5.29 -9.71 9.08
C ILE A 225 4.81 -11.11 9.44
N LEU A 226 4.27 -11.31 10.64
CA LEU A 226 3.70 -12.60 11.04
C LEU A 226 2.54 -13.01 10.12
N SER A 227 1.66 -12.07 9.78
CA SER A 227 0.55 -12.29 8.87
C SER A 227 1.00 -12.60 7.44
N ALA A 228 1.98 -11.87 6.92
CA ALA A 228 2.56 -12.12 5.60
C ALA A 228 3.23 -13.50 5.54
N SER A 229 3.90 -13.91 6.62
CA SER A 229 4.54 -15.21 6.73
C SER A 229 3.52 -16.36 6.77
N LEU A 230 2.44 -16.19 7.53
CA LEU A 230 1.32 -17.12 7.53
C LEU A 230 0.65 -17.20 6.17
N ASN A 231 0.50 -16.06 5.49
CA ASN A 231 -0.08 -16.00 4.16
C ASN A 231 0.76 -16.77 3.14
N MET A 232 2.10 -16.69 3.18
CA MET A 232 2.97 -17.56 2.35
C MET A 232 2.71 -19.05 2.57
N TYR A 233 2.44 -19.46 3.82
CA TYR A 233 2.08 -20.84 4.13
C TYR A 233 0.70 -21.20 3.56
N ALA A 234 -0.30 -20.34 3.71
CA ALA A 234 -1.63 -20.51 3.11
C ALA A 234 -1.56 -20.64 1.58
N PHE A 235 -0.74 -19.81 0.92
CA PHE A 235 -0.49 -19.94 -0.52
C PHE A 235 0.12 -21.29 -0.89
N THR A 236 1.04 -21.82 -0.07
CA THR A 236 1.63 -23.15 -0.30
C THR A 236 0.58 -24.26 -0.17
N ASP A 237 -0.32 -24.17 0.80
CA ASP A 237 -1.40 -25.15 1.01
C ASP A 237 -2.41 -25.13 -0.14
N LEU A 238 -2.93 -23.95 -0.50
CA LEU A 238 -3.78 -23.77 -1.67
C LEU A 238 -3.06 -24.20 -2.97
N GLY A 239 -1.74 -24.02 -3.01
CA GLY A 239 -0.86 -24.46 -4.07
C GLY A 239 -0.89 -25.97 -4.34
N GLY A 240 -1.10 -26.77 -3.29
CA GLY A 240 -1.27 -28.22 -3.40
C GLY A 240 -2.48 -28.62 -4.25
N LEU A 241 -3.53 -27.80 -4.27
CA LEU A 241 -4.68 -27.97 -5.16
C LEU A 241 -4.35 -27.58 -6.61
N VAL A 242 -3.64 -26.47 -6.80
CA VAL A 242 -3.54 -25.77 -8.10
C VAL A 242 -2.32 -26.20 -8.93
N PHE A 243 -1.19 -26.48 -8.29
CA PHE A 243 0.09 -26.71 -8.95
C PHE A 243 0.65 -28.11 -8.60
N PRO A 244 0.24 -29.17 -9.31
CA PRO A 244 0.86 -30.48 -9.12
C PRO A 244 2.29 -30.52 -9.67
N GLY A 245 3.16 -31.32 -9.03
CA GLY A 245 4.51 -31.62 -9.53
C GLY A 245 5.66 -30.86 -8.85
N TYR A 246 6.88 -31.03 -9.39
CA TYR A 246 8.14 -30.63 -8.76
C TYR A 246 8.26 -29.14 -8.43
N PHE A 247 7.62 -28.26 -9.21
CA PHE A 247 7.69 -26.80 -9.03
C PHE A 247 6.51 -26.21 -8.26
N SER A 248 5.70 -27.05 -7.62
CA SER A 248 4.51 -26.63 -6.86
C SER A 248 4.80 -25.48 -5.89
N VAL A 249 5.81 -25.65 -5.04
CA VAL A 249 6.19 -24.65 -4.02
C VAL A 249 6.61 -23.32 -4.65
N ILE A 250 7.38 -23.35 -5.73
CA ILE A 250 7.82 -22.12 -6.42
C ILE A 250 6.61 -21.37 -6.98
N HIS A 251 5.74 -22.05 -7.72
CA HIS A 251 4.55 -21.42 -8.30
C HIS A 251 3.59 -20.89 -7.23
N SER A 252 3.48 -21.59 -6.10
CA SER A 252 2.60 -21.21 -4.98
C SER A 252 3.13 -19.98 -4.24
N LEU A 253 4.45 -19.89 -4.03
CA LEU A 253 5.07 -18.78 -3.32
C LEU A 253 5.32 -17.56 -4.20
N THR A 254 5.35 -17.70 -5.53
CA THR A 254 5.61 -16.56 -6.43
C THR A 254 4.63 -15.40 -6.23
N PRO A 255 3.29 -15.59 -6.19
CA PRO A 255 2.36 -14.48 -5.95
C PRO A 255 2.65 -13.70 -4.66
N PRO A 256 2.65 -14.31 -3.45
CA PRO A 256 2.86 -13.57 -2.21
C PRO A 256 4.28 -12.99 -2.10
N LEU A 257 5.29 -13.63 -2.71
CA LEU A 257 6.65 -13.07 -2.76
C LEU A 257 6.72 -11.81 -3.62
N LEU A 258 6.09 -11.78 -4.79
CA LEU A 258 6.08 -10.59 -5.66
C LEU A 258 5.31 -9.44 -5.00
N ILE A 259 4.18 -9.73 -4.34
CA ILE A 259 3.41 -8.75 -3.55
C ILE A 259 4.29 -8.18 -2.43
N GLY A 260 4.88 -9.05 -1.60
CA GLY A 260 5.72 -8.64 -0.48
C GLY A 260 6.98 -7.87 -0.91
N LEU A 261 7.66 -8.33 -1.96
CA LEU A 261 8.83 -7.66 -2.52
C LEU A 261 8.47 -6.29 -3.12
N GLY A 262 7.34 -6.18 -3.82
CA GLY A 262 6.86 -4.90 -4.34
C GLY A 262 6.67 -3.87 -3.22
N GLY A 263 5.94 -4.24 -2.17
CA GLY A 263 5.74 -3.38 -1.00
C GLY A 263 7.06 -3.02 -0.27
N ALA A 264 7.97 -3.98 -0.13
CA ALA A 264 9.27 -3.72 0.49
C ALA A 264 10.16 -2.79 -0.35
N ILE A 265 10.17 -2.93 -1.68
CA ILE A 265 10.94 -2.06 -2.58
C ILE A 265 10.37 -0.63 -2.56
N GLU A 266 9.05 -0.48 -2.60
CA GLU A 266 8.40 0.84 -2.49
C GLU A 266 8.80 1.50 -1.16
N GLY A 267 8.52 0.82 -0.05
CA GLY A 267 8.67 1.37 1.28
C GLY A 267 10.11 1.60 1.76
N LEU A 268 11.05 0.71 1.39
CA LEU A 268 12.44 0.80 1.86
C LEU A 268 13.36 1.52 0.88
N PHE A 269 13.04 1.51 -0.41
CA PHE A 269 13.90 2.08 -1.45
C PHE A 269 13.26 3.30 -2.10
N ALA A 270 12.13 3.14 -2.78
CA ALA A 270 11.54 4.22 -3.58
C ALA A 270 11.27 5.47 -2.74
N GLU A 271 10.73 5.30 -1.54
CA GLU A 271 10.42 6.38 -0.61
C GLU A 271 11.61 6.92 0.18
N THR A 272 12.71 6.16 0.24
CA THR A 272 13.96 6.59 0.90
C THR A 272 14.85 7.39 -0.04
N ILE A 273 14.88 7.01 -1.31
CA ILE A 273 15.74 7.64 -2.33
C ILE A 273 14.96 8.62 -3.22
N PHE A 274 13.63 8.63 -3.10
CA PHE A 274 12.73 9.52 -3.84
C PHE A 274 12.80 9.35 -5.37
N ASP A 275 12.92 8.10 -5.84
CA ASP A 275 13.01 7.76 -7.26
C ASP A 275 11.68 7.19 -7.78
N GLN A 276 11.04 7.93 -8.68
CA GLN A 276 9.75 7.53 -9.26
C GLN A 276 9.84 6.28 -10.15
N LYS A 277 11.00 5.98 -10.72
CA LYS A 277 11.19 4.77 -11.54
C LYS A 277 11.20 3.52 -10.68
N ILE A 278 11.88 3.57 -9.53
CA ILE A 278 11.85 2.48 -8.55
C ILE A 278 10.45 2.35 -7.98
N HIS A 279 9.77 3.47 -7.72
CA HIS A 279 8.36 3.46 -7.29
C HIS A 279 7.46 2.72 -8.28
N ALA A 280 7.49 3.11 -9.57
CA ALA A 280 6.73 2.43 -10.61
C ALA A 280 7.09 0.94 -10.71
N PHE A 281 8.39 0.59 -10.68
CA PHE A 281 8.84 -0.79 -10.73
C PHE A 281 8.33 -1.62 -9.55
N ALA A 282 8.39 -1.08 -8.34
CA ALA A 282 7.91 -1.73 -7.12
C ALA A 282 6.44 -2.10 -7.23
N VAL A 283 5.62 -1.16 -7.71
CA VAL A 283 4.18 -1.37 -7.86
C VAL A 283 3.85 -2.27 -9.07
N ILE A 284 4.64 -2.25 -10.14
CA ILE A 284 4.51 -3.26 -11.22
C ILE A 284 4.76 -4.67 -10.66
N LEU A 285 5.81 -4.85 -9.85
CA LEU A 285 6.11 -6.14 -9.22
C LEU A 285 4.96 -6.61 -8.32
N PHE A 286 4.43 -5.70 -7.51
CA PHE A 286 3.25 -5.93 -6.68
C PHE A 286 2.04 -6.38 -7.52
N ASN A 287 1.74 -5.67 -8.61
CA ASN A 287 0.64 -6.03 -9.53
C ASN A 287 0.81 -7.41 -10.16
N LEU A 288 2.03 -7.76 -10.60
CA LEU A 288 2.30 -9.08 -11.14
C LEU A 288 1.94 -10.17 -10.14
N GLY A 289 2.23 -9.96 -8.86
CA GLY A 289 1.79 -10.86 -7.78
C GLY A 289 0.27 -11.02 -7.72
N PHE A 290 -0.51 -9.92 -7.74
CA PHE A 290 -1.98 -9.97 -7.77
C PHE A 290 -2.54 -10.71 -9.00
N TRP A 291 -1.93 -10.54 -10.17
CA TRP A 291 -2.34 -11.26 -11.38
C TRP A 291 -2.06 -12.76 -11.27
N LEU A 292 -0.94 -13.14 -10.66
CA LEU A 292 -0.64 -14.56 -10.41
C LEU A 292 -1.56 -15.17 -9.35
N GLU A 293 -1.93 -14.41 -8.31
CA GLU A 293 -2.93 -14.82 -7.34
C GLU A 293 -4.29 -15.04 -8.02
N LEU A 294 -4.74 -14.11 -8.87
CA LEU A 294 -5.94 -14.30 -9.68
C LEU A 294 -5.86 -15.59 -10.51
N ASN A 295 -4.73 -15.82 -11.18
CA ASN A 295 -4.54 -17.04 -11.97
C ASN A 295 -4.68 -18.30 -11.11
N MET A 296 -4.14 -18.28 -9.90
CA MET A 296 -4.20 -19.38 -8.96
C MET A 296 -5.64 -19.65 -8.50
N ILE A 297 -6.38 -18.61 -8.12
CA ILE A 297 -7.78 -18.72 -7.69
C ILE A 297 -8.69 -19.21 -8.83
N VAL A 298 -8.54 -18.67 -10.03
CA VAL A 298 -9.33 -19.09 -11.21
C VAL A 298 -9.05 -20.56 -11.55
N LYS A 299 -7.78 -20.98 -11.55
CA LYS A 299 -7.42 -22.38 -11.79
C LYS A 299 -7.98 -23.32 -10.71
N GLY A 300 -7.91 -22.92 -9.44
CA GLY A 300 -8.49 -23.68 -8.34
C GLY A 300 -10.00 -23.89 -8.54
N GLY A 301 -10.73 -22.83 -8.86
CA GLY A 301 -12.17 -22.92 -9.16
C GLY A 301 -12.46 -23.85 -10.34
N ASN A 302 -11.67 -23.80 -11.41
CA ASN A 302 -11.83 -24.69 -12.56
C ASN A 302 -11.54 -26.16 -12.22
N ILE A 303 -10.49 -26.44 -11.44
CA ILE A 303 -10.16 -27.82 -11.02
C ILE A 303 -11.30 -28.39 -10.17
N LEU A 304 -11.84 -27.60 -9.24
CA LEU A 304 -12.97 -28.01 -8.40
C LEU A 304 -14.28 -28.13 -9.20
N SER A 305 -14.37 -27.53 -10.38
CA SER A 305 -15.54 -27.66 -11.27
C SER A 305 -15.57 -28.96 -12.07
N CYS A 306 -14.41 -29.58 -12.26
CA CYS A 306 -14.23 -30.79 -13.05
C CYS A 306 -14.20 -32.06 -12.17
N ARG A 307 -14.27 -31.91 -10.85
CA ARG A 307 -14.34 -33.00 -9.86
C ARG A 307 -15.78 -33.15 -9.38
#